data_AF-A0A534ZI40-F1
#
_entry.id   AF-A0A534ZI40-F1
#
_cell.length_a   1.000
_cell.length_b   1.000
_cell.length_c   1.000
_cell.angle_alpha   90.00
_cell.angle_beta   90.00
_cell.angle_gamma   90.00
#
_symmetry.space_group_name_H-M   'P 1'
#
loop_
_entity.id
_entity.type
_entity.pdbx_description
1 polymer ?
#
loop_
_entity_poly.entity_id
_entity_poly.type
_entity_poly.pdbx_seq_one_letter_code
_entity_poly.pdbx_strand_id
1 'polypeptide(L)'
;MPRPSRLLTAALPLALLTSSATARRPHTPHTLKLRFPRLSIPAKTNPEACVLVRVATTAPFDLASIEIRHRGVRGSFAVQHFLVHLYTGERLGEFAAERGRVVPSRGCLDLGPSDRDRRQLVGSGTLRRSRSALPPGVALRLSPVPDTPGAPPAGLGFTLDGEWVNGTSRTRSASALVVLRRARPKKMTRIALPFADRSAEAGLLVAPGEVASTEALAAGREAAWGPGRPGGPDTGACVLQVTGQMHKRGRFFGVDLIGAD
;
A
#
# COMPACT_ATOMS: atom_id res chain seq x y z
N MET A 1 -81.06 15.61 -38.45
CA MET A 1 -79.65 15.99 -38.21
C MET A 1 -79.54 16.28 -36.72
N PRO A 2 -78.56 15.76 -35.94
CA PRO A 2 -77.18 15.37 -36.26
C PRO A 2 -76.84 13.88 -35.98
N ARG A 3 -75.66 13.46 -36.45
CA ARG A 3 -75.05 12.12 -36.31
C ARG A 3 -74.27 11.99 -34.99
N PRO A 4 -74.23 10.82 -34.33
CA PRO A 4 -73.30 10.57 -33.23
C PRO A 4 -71.91 10.17 -33.78
N SER A 5 -70.90 10.96 -33.42
CA SER A 5 -69.49 10.71 -33.71
C SER A 5 -68.95 9.60 -32.80
N ARG A 6 -68.64 8.44 -33.35
CA ARG A 6 -67.90 7.37 -32.65
C ARG A 6 -66.42 7.71 -32.66
N LEU A 7 -65.87 8.06 -31.50
CA LEU A 7 -64.43 8.16 -31.26
C LEU A 7 -63.85 6.74 -31.15
N LEU A 8 -63.08 6.35 -32.17
CA LEU A 8 -62.22 5.16 -32.14
C LEU A 8 -60.91 5.51 -31.42
N THR A 9 -60.79 5.12 -30.16
CA THR A 9 -59.52 5.11 -29.42
C THR A 9 -58.65 3.94 -29.90
N ALA A 10 -57.61 4.24 -30.68
CA ALA A 10 -56.55 3.31 -31.02
C ALA A 10 -55.58 3.18 -29.83
N ALA A 11 -55.51 2.00 -29.21
CA ALA A 11 -54.51 1.67 -28.21
C ALA A 11 -53.20 1.26 -28.90
N LEU A 12 -52.15 2.09 -28.76
CA LEU A 12 -50.80 1.77 -29.22
C LEU A 12 -50.06 1.03 -28.08
N PRO A 13 -49.56 -0.20 -28.28
CA PRO A 13 -48.73 -0.85 -27.27
C PRO A 13 -47.32 -0.25 -27.31
N LEU A 14 -46.96 0.45 -26.24
CA LEU A 14 -45.62 1.00 -26.02
C LEU A 14 -44.66 -0.16 -25.73
N ALA A 15 -44.01 -0.69 -26.75
CA ALA A 15 -42.98 -1.71 -26.60
C ALA A 15 -41.78 -1.12 -25.84
N LEU A 16 -41.66 -1.47 -24.56
CA LEU A 16 -40.50 -1.21 -23.71
C LEU A 16 -39.30 -1.98 -24.26
N LEU A 17 -38.49 -1.31 -25.08
CA LEU A 17 -37.17 -1.77 -25.47
C LEU A 17 -36.25 -1.73 -24.23
N THR A 18 -36.22 -2.83 -23.49
CA THR A 18 -35.20 -3.07 -22.47
C THR A 18 -33.85 -3.24 -23.17
N SER A 19 -33.08 -2.16 -23.30
CA SER A 19 -31.66 -2.24 -23.64
C SER A 19 -30.95 -3.06 -22.57
N SER A 20 -30.69 -4.32 -22.87
CA SER A 20 -29.71 -5.15 -22.17
C SER A 20 -28.33 -4.55 -22.41
N ALA A 21 -27.96 -3.59 -21.56
CA ALA A 21 -26.61 -3.09 -21.46
C ALA A 21 -25.69 -4.28 -21.16
N THR A 22 -25.03 -4.78 -22.20
CA THR A 22 -23.99 -5.79 -22.09
C THR A 22 -22.94 -5.22 -21.13
N ALA A 23 -22.88 -5.79 -19.93
CA ALA A 23 -21.89 -5.44 -18.91
C ALA A 23 -20.49 -5.62 -19.51
N ARG A 24 -19.90 -4.51 -19.94
CA ARG A 24 -18.55 -4.46 -20.48
C ARG A 24 -17.64 -5.04 -19.39
N ARG A 25 -16.96 -6.15 -19.69
CA ARG A 25 -16.03 -6.80 -18.75
C ARG A 25 -15.16 -5.72 -18.09
N PRO A 26 -15.12 -5.64 -16.75
CA PRO A 26 -14.35 -4.60 -16.07
C PRO A 26 -12.90 -4.66 -16.56
N HIS A 27 -12.45 -3.59 -17.21
CA HIS A 27 -11.08 -3.49 -17.70
C HIS A 27 -10.16 -3.36 -16.49
N THR A 28 -9.45 -4.43 -16.18
CA THR A 28 -8.48 -4.43 -15.10
C THR A 28 -7.15 -3.83 -15.60
N PRO A 29 -6.70 -2.67 -15.09
CA PRO A 29 -5.52 -2.01 -15.63
C PRO A 29 -4.24 -2.83 -15.41
N HIS A 30 -3.38 -2.85 -16.41
CA HIS A 30 -2.03 -3.43 -16.32
C HIS A 30 -1.10 -2.62 -15.41
N THR A 31 -1.42 -1.35 -15.14
CA THR A 31 -0.59 -0.46 -14.33
C THR A 31 -1.46 0.45 -13.48
N LEU A 32 -1.12 0.59 -12.20
CA LEU A 32 -1.66 1.63 -11.31
C LEU A 32 -0.60 2.71 -11.10
N LYS A 33 -1.03 3.97 -11.10
CA LYS A 33 -0.18 5.13 -10.89
C LYS A 33 -0.68 5.90 -9.68
N LEU A 34 0.05 5.81 -8.57
CA LEU A 34 -0.28 6.53 -7.33
C LEU A 34 0.61 7.78 -7.26
N ARG A 35 0.00 8.93 -6.98
CA ARG A 35 0.71 10.21 -6.99
C ARG A 35 0.79 10.75 -5.57
N PHE A 36 1.99 11.13 -5.17
CA PHE A 36 2.22 12.01 -4.04
C PHE A 36 2.28 13.44 -4.60
N PRO A 37 1.33 14.33 -4.27
CA PRO A 37 1.29 15.70 -4.77
C PRO A 37 2.55 16.49 -4.41
N ARG A 38 2.69 17.68 -5.01
CA ARG A 38 3.84 18.53 -4.72
C ARG A 38 3.77 19.03 -3.28
N LEU A 39 4.85 18.86 -2.53
CA LEU A 39 5.05 19.38 -1.18
C LEU A 39 6.19 20.41 -1.19
N SER A 40 5.98 21.55 -0.55
CA SER A 40 7.03 22.53 -0.27
C SER A 40 7.77 22.16 1.00
N ILE A 41 9.10 22.15 0.94
CA ILE A 41 9.96 21.70 2.03
C ILE A 41 10.88 22.86 2.40
N PRO A 42 10.70 23.49 3.57
CA PRO A 42 11.53 24.61 4.02
C PRO A 42 13.02 24.26 4.07
N ALA A 43 13.87 25.28 3.96
CA ALA A 43 15.32 25.11 4.10
C ALA A 43 15.67 24.50 5.45
N LYS A 44 16.68 23.61 5.48
CA LYS A 44 17.20 22.97 6.70
C LYS A 44 16.16 22.19 7.51
N THR A 45 15.12 21.68 6.85
CA THR A 45 14.10 20.84 7.49
C THR A 45 14.05 19.44 6.92
N ASN A 46 13.36 18.54 7.62
CA ASN A 46 13.11 17.18 7.21
C ASN A 46 11.65 16.79 7.56
N PRO A 47 10.65 17.32 6.84
CA PRO A 47 9.27 16.99 7.09
C PRO A 47 8.92 15.59 6.57
N GLU A 48 8.06 14.93 7.33
CA GLU A 48 7.38 13.70 6.96
C GLU A 48 5.91 14.04 6.70
N ALA A 49 5.38 13.56 5.57
CA ALA A 49 4.02 13.85 5.17
C ALA A 49 3.41 12.70 4.40
N CYS A 50 2.08 12.63 4.47
CA CYS A 50 1.31 11.47 4.09
C CYS A 50 0.18 11.81 3.15
N VAL A 51 -0.15 10.86 2.27
CA VAL A 51 -1.25 10.95 1.32
C VAL A 51 -2.00 9.62 1.29
N LEU A 52 -3.32 9.68 1.42
CA LEU A 52 -4.20 8.53 1.23
C LEU A 52 -4.68 8.47 -0.23
N VAL A 53 -4.54 7.30 -0.85
CA VAL A 53 -4.93 7.06 -2.24
C VAL A 53 -5.87 5.86 -2.31
N ARG A 54 -7.07 6.09 -2.84
CA ARG A 54 -8.04 5.04 -3.13
C ARG A 54 -8.04 4.70 -4.62
N VAL A 55 -8.06 3.41 -4.93
CA VAL A 55 -8.29 2.87 -6.28
C VAL A 55 -9.57 2.05 -6.27
N ALA A 56 -10.59 2.48 -7.00
CA ALA A 56 -11.85 1.73 -7.13
C ALA A 56 -11.61 0.44 -7.93
N THR A 57 -11.83 -0.70 -7.30
CA THR A 57 -11.74 -2.04 -7.92
C THR A 57 -12.29 -3.08 -6.97
N THR A 58 -13.00 -4.06 -7.49
CA THR A 58 -13.44 -5.25 -6.74
C THR A 58 -12.54 -6.45 -6.98
N ALA A 59 -11.65 -6.38 -7.98
CA ALA A 59 -10.73 -7.44 -8.35
C ALA A 59 -9.33 -7.24 -7.73
N PRO A 60 -8.65 -8.32 -7.29
CA PRO A 60 -7.26 -8.26 -6.86
C PRO A 60 -6.29 -7.72 -7.91
N PHE A 61 -5.22 -7.11 -7.44
CA PHE A 61 -4.09 -6.68 -8.25
C PHE A 61 -2.84 -7.50 -7.90
N ASP A 62 -2.50 -8.45 -8.76
CA ASP A 62 -1.29 -9.25 -8.63
C ASP A 62 -0.09 -8.40 -9.06
N LEU A 63 0.62 -7.81 -8.09
CA LEU A 63 1.76 -6.93 -8.27
C LEU A 63 3.01 -7.74 -8.65
N ALA A 64 3.63 -7.40 -9.78
CA ALA A 64 4.92 -7.99 -10.19
C ALA A 64 6.10 -7.05 -9.93
N SER A 65 5.90 -5.74 -10.02
CA SER A 65 6.95 -4.77 -9.72
C SER A 65 6.38 -3.42 -9.32
N ILE A 66 7.17 -2.71 -8.51
CA ILE A 66 6.91 -1.35 -8.07
C ILE A 66 8.09 -0.46 -8.48
N GLU A 67 7.77 0.74 -8.92
CA GLU A 67 8.75 1.78 -9.20
C GLU A 67 8.32 3.08 -8.54
N ILE A 68 9.21 3.67 -7.73
CA ILE A 68 9.00 4.95 -7.04
C ILE A 68 9.91 5.98 -7.72
N ARG A 69 9.32 7.08 -8.20
CA ARG A 69 10.03 8.15 -8.90
C ARG A 69 9.84 9.47 -8.19
N HIS A 70 10.92 10.03 -7.66
CA HIS A 70 10.91 11.34 -7.05
C HIS A 70 11.28 12.44 -8.05
N ARG A 71 10.59 13.57 -7.96
CA ARG A 71 10.92 14.81 -8.68
C ARG A 71 11.47 15.84 -7.70
N GLY A 72 12.42 16.65 -8.17
CA GLY A 72 13.03 17.74 -7.40
C GLY A 72 14.29 17.36 -6.61
N VAL A 73 14.45 16.07 -6.27
CA VAL A 73 15.55 15.49 -5.48
C VAL A 73 16.90 15.58 -6.20
N ARG A 74 17.89 16.20 -5.57
CA ARG A 74 19.30 16.33 -6.02
C ARG A 74 20.19 16.89 -4.90
N GLY A 75 21.43 16.40 -4.80
CA GLY A 75 22.43 16.91 -3.86
C GLY A 75 21.95 16.84 -2.41
N SER A 76 22.09 17.93 -1.66
CA SER A 76 21.62 18.02 -0.26
C SER A 76 20.10 18.08 -0.10
N PHE A 77 19.32 17.95 -1.18
CA PHE A 77 17.87 17.71 -1.11
C PHE A 77 17.58 16.27 -1.51
N ALA A 78 17.33 15.42 -0.52
CA ALA A 78 17.32 13.97 -0.63
C ALA A 78 16.02 13.35 -0.10
N VAL A 79 15.76 12.10 -0.45
CA VAL A 79 14.69 11.29 0.15
C VAL A 79 15.28 10.64 1.40
N GLN A 80 14.71 10.88 2.58
CA GLN A 80 15.09 10.15 3.79
C GLN A 80 14.49 8.75 3.71
N HIS A 81 13.19 8.68 3.47
CA HIS A 81 12.48 7.47 3.10
C HIS A 81 11.20 7.79 2.32
N PHE A 82 10.70 6.80 1.59
CA PHE A 82 9.37 6.83 0.99
C PHE A 82 8.76 5.44 1.08
N LEU A 83 7.64 5.31 1.77
CA LEU A 83 6.98 4.03 2.04
C LEU A 83 5.62 3.98 1.33
N VAL A 84 5.32 2.83 0.77
CA VAL A 84 4.04 2.54 0.13
C VAL A 84 3.39 1.42 0.91
N HIS A 85 2.34 1.74 1.65
CA HIS A 85 1.57 0.78 2.39
C HIS A 85 0.26 0.47 1.66
N LEU A 86 -0.11 -0.81 1.57
CA LEU A 86 -1.45 -1.26 1.24
C LEU A 86 -2.27 -1.32 2.53
N TYR A 87 -3.41 -0.66 2.56
CA TYR A 87 -4.38 -0.77 3.66
C TYR A 87 -5.13 -2.11 3.58
N THR A 88 -5.22 -2.80 4.72
CA THR A 88 -5.80 -4.14 4.88
C THR A 88 -6.90 -4.19 5.95
N GLY A 89 -7.39 -3.03 6.38
CA GLY A 89 -8.55 -2.88 7.26
C GLY A 89 -9.89 -3.00 6.50
N GLU A 90 -10.95 -2.51 7.13
CA GLU A 90 -12.34 -2.73 6.68
C GLU A 90 -13.15 -1.43 6.48
N ARG A 91 -12.47 -0.28 6.46
CA ARG A 91 -13.05 1.07 6.51
C ARG A 91 -12.51 1.96 5.39
N LEU A 92 -12.42 1.43 4.16
CA LEU A 92 -11.85 2.19 3.04
C LEU A 92 -12.65 3.45 2.68
N GLY A 93 -13.93 3.52 3.03
CA GLY A 93 -14.78 4.70 2.81
C GLY A 93 -14.22 5.95 3.50
N GLU A 94 -13.57 5.79 4.65
CA GLU A 94 -13.04 6.89 5.46
C GLU A 94 -11.82 7.59 4.80
N PHE A 95 -11.19 6.98 3.77
CA PHE A 95 -10.17 7.64 2.96
C PHE A 95 -10.68 8.91 2.26
N ALA A 96 -12.00 9.00 2.02
CA ALA A 96 -12.61 10.12 1.32
C ALA A 96 -12.41 11.46 2.05
N ALA A 97 -12.34 11.44 3.38
CA ALA A 97 -12.16 12.64 4.21
C ALA A 97 -10.83 13.36 3.94
N GLU A 98 -9.80 12.61 3.56
CA GLU A 98 -8.44 13.14 3.32
C GLU A 98 -8.06 13.17 1.84
N ARG A 99 -9.04 13.02 0.95
CA ARG A 99 -8.79 12.88 -0.49
C ARG A 99 -8.05 14.10 -1.04
N GLY A 100 -6.87 13.85 -1.61
CA GLY A 100 -6.06 14.87 -2.27
C GLY A 100 -5.27 15.78 -1.32
N ARG A 101 -5.36 15.57 -0.01
CA ARG A 101 -4.59 16.31 0.99
C ARG A 101 -3.21 15.68 1.16
N VAL A 102 -2.21 16.53 1.35
CA VAL A 102 -0.89 16.16 1.86
C VAL A 102 -0.86 16.61 3.30
N VAL A 103 -0.79 15.66 4.23
CA VAL A 103 -0.89 15.97 5.66
C VAL A 103 0.44 15.67 6.34
N PRO A 104 1.05 16.65 7.04
CA PRO A 104 2.20 16.38 7.90
C PRO A 104 1.79 15.38 8.99
N SER A 105 2.42 14.20 8.99
CA SER A 105 2.13 13.13 9.95
C SER A 105 3.29 12.17 9.94
N ARG A 106 3.71 11.70 11.13
CA ARG A 106 4.76 10.70 11.26
C ARG A 106 4.18 9.31 11.12
N GLY A 107 4.76 8.48 10.25
CA GLY A 107 4.28 7.14 9.94
C GLY A 107 2.85 7.11 9.44
N CYS A 108 2.29 8.24 9.02
CA CYS A 108 0.88 8.42 8.67
C CYS A 108 -0.11 7.95 9.75
N LEU A 109 0.25 8.05 11.03
CA LEU A 109 -0.55 7.56 12.16
C LEU A 109 -1.72 8.50 12.51
N ASP A 110 -1.66 9.75 12.04
CA ASP A 110 -2.68 10.77 12.35
C ASP A 110 -3.82 10.81 11.31
N LEU A 111 -3.80 9.90 10.31
CA LEU A 111 -4.66 9.97 9.11
C LEU A 111 -5.48 8.70 8.84
N GLY A 112 -6.64 8.89 8.21
CA GLY A 112 -7.43 7.78 7.70
C GLY A 112 -8.24 7.06 8.79
N PRO A 113 -8.66 5.82 8.51
CA PRO A 113 -9.62 5.13 9.36
C PRO A 113 -9.06 4.76 10.73
N SER A 114 -9.94 4.47 11.68
CA SER A 114 -9.54 4.06 13.02
C SER A 114 -8.65 2.81 13.04
N ASP A 115 -8.75 1.96 12.02
CA ASP A 115 -7.96 0.73 11.84
C ASP A 115 -6.79 0.91 10.85
N ARG A 116 -6.31 2.14 10.63
CA ARG A 116 -5.19 2.49 9.72
C ARG A 116 -3.94 1.62 9.88
N ASP A 117 -3.69 1.11 11.09
CA ASP A 117 -2.54 0.27 11.40
C ASP A 117 -2.64 -1.13 10.78
N ARG A 118 -3.84 -1.53 10.34
CA ARG A 118 -4.03 -2.67 9.44
C ARG A 118 -3.53 -2.29 8.05
N ARG A 119 -2.23 -2.39 7.87
CA ARG A 119 -1.54 -2.07 6.62
C ARG A 119 -0.30 -2.92 6.43
N GLN A 120 0.05 -3.11 5.17
CA GLN A 120 1.20 -3.90 4.75
C GLN A 120 2.15 -3.03 3.93
N LEU A 121 3.45 -3.04 4.25
CA LEU A 121 4.46 -2.42 3.38
C LEU A 121 4.56 -3.22 2.07
N VAL A 122 4.32 -2.56 0.93
CA VAL A 122 4.41 -3.16 -0.42
C VAL A 122 5.53 -2.58 -1.28
N GLY A 123 6.19 -1.52 -0.79
CA GLY A 123 7.47 -1.08 -1.30
C GLY A 123 8.00 0.14 -0.58
N SER A 124 9.31 0.33 -0.69
CA SER A 124 10.04 1.42 -0.06
C SER A 124 11.12 1.97 -1.00
N GLY A 125 11.60 3.18 -0.74
CA GLY A 125 12.69 3.77 -1.51
C GLY A 125 13.34 4.96 -0.82
N THR A 126 14.66 5.07 -0.95
CA THR A 126 15.48 6.20 -0.46
C THR A 126 16.20 6.92 -1.59
N LEU A 127 16.03 6.45 -2.83
CA LEU A 127 16.72 6.99 -4.01
C LEU A 127 15.76 7.86 -4.83
N ARG A 128 16.32 8.72 -5.68
CA ARG A 128 15.54 9.49 -6.67
C ARG A 128 14.65 8.57 -7.53
N ARG A 129 15.13 7.36 -7.81
CA ARG A 129 14.38 6.29 -8.47
C ARG A 129 14.67 4.98 -7.76
N SER A 130 13.65 4.38 -7.16
CA SER A 130 13.72 3.05 -6.56
C SER A 130 12.86 2.09 -7.37
N ARG A 131 13.35 0.88 -7.61
CA ARG A 131 12.61 -0.16 -8.33
C ARG A 131 12.82 -1.50 -7.65
N SER A 132 11.72 -2.18 -7.39
CA SER A 132 11.70 -3.55 -6.89
C SER A 132 10.81 -4.41 -7.77
N ALA A 133 11.21 -5.66 -8.00
CA ALA A 133 10.47 -6.60 -8.81
C ALA A 133 10.54 -7.98 -8.17
N LEU A 134 9.43 -8.71 -8.24
CA LEU A 134 9.39 -10.10 -7.83
C LEU A 134 9.99 -10.99 -8.93
N PRO A 135 10.47 -12.20 -8.58
CA PRO A 135 10.96 -13.16 -9.56
C PRO A 135 9.90 -13.48 -10.63
N PRO A 136 10.32 -13.91 -11.84
CA PRO A 136 9.39 -14.37 -12.86
C PRO A 136 8.44 -15.44 -12.33
N GLY A 137 7.15 -15.30 -12.63
CA GLY A 137 6.10 -16.22 -12.17
C GLY A 137 5.56 -15.96 -10.78
N VAL A 138 6.15 -15.04 -10.02
CA VAL A 138 5.71 -14.66 -8.68
C VAL A 138 5.00 -13.30 -8.70
N ALA A 139 3.94 -13.16 -7.90
CA ALA A 139 3.27 -11.88 -7.68
C ALA A 139 2.88 -11.68 -6.21
N LEU A 140 2.88 -10.44 -5.75
CA LEU A 140 2.28 -10.06 -4.47
C LEU A 140 0.81 -9.70 -4.72
N ARG A 141 -0.13 -10.40 -4.09
CA ARG A 141 -1.55 -10.12 -4.27
C ARG A 141 -1.97 -8.92 -3.42
N LEU A 142 -2.40 -7.84 -4.09
CA LEU A 142 -3.05 -6.71 -3.44
C LEU A 142 -4.56 -6.94 -3.46
N SER A 143 -5.12 -7.27 -2.30
CA SER A 143 -6.55 -7.59 -2.14
C SER A 143 -7.37 -6.31 -1.89
N PRO A 144 -8.50 -6.12 -2.59
CA PRO A 144 -9.41 -5.03 -2.28
C PRO A 144 -10.08 -5.26 -0.92
N VAL A 145 -10.42 -4.16 -0.27
CA VAL A 145 -11.07 -4.11 1.04
C VAL A 145 -12.41 -3.40 0.93
N PRO A 146 -13.34 -3.61 1.89
CA PRO A 146 -14.64 -2.98 1.85
C PRO A 146 -14.60 -1.52 2.32
N ASP A 147 -15.68 -0.80 2.02
CA ASP A 147 -15.85 0.59 2.46
C ASP A 147 -16.23 0.70 3.92
N THR A 148 -17.00 -0.27 4.40
CA THR A 148 -17.47 -0.40 5.77
C THR A 148 -17.33 -1.85 6.23
N PRO A 149 -17.19 -2.11 7.54
CA PRO A 149 -17.08 -3.47 8.07
C PRO A 149 -18.23 -4.37 7.60
N GLY A 150 -17.91 -5.60 7.21
CA GLY A 150 -18.85 -6.60 6.71
C GLY A 150 -19.38 -6.39 5.28
N ALA A 151 -19.07 -5.28 4.61
CA ALA A 151 -19.48 -5.06 3.23
C ALA A 151 -18.60 -5.86 2.22
N PRO A 152 -19.04 -6.00 0.95
CA PRO A 152 -18.20 -6.54 -0.11
C PRO A 152 -16.97 -5.66 -0.41
N PRO A 153 -15.87 -6.23 -0.94
CA PRO A 153 -14.69 -5.46 -1.33
C PRO A 153 -15.01 -4.36 -2.37
N ALA A 154 -14.50 -3.15 -2.15
CA ALA A 154 -14.83 -1.96 -2.95
C ALA A 154 -13.61 -1.28 -3.59
N GLY A 155 -12.42 -1.46 -3.03
CA GLY A 155 -11.22 -0.84 -3.59
C GLY A 155 -9.91 -1.24 -2.93
N LEU A 156 -8.81 -0.74 -3.48
CA LEU A 156 -7.49 -0.77 -2.85
C LEU A 156 -7.25 0.57 -2.17
N GLY A 157 -6.83 0.54 -0.91
CA GLY A 157 -6.34 1.71 -0.19
C GLY A 157 -4.82 1.71 -0.12
N PHE A 158 -4.21 2.85 -0.39
CA PHE A 158 -2.77 3.04 -0.22
C PHE A 158 -2.48 4.24 0.66
N THR A 159 -1.52 4.08 1.54
CA THR A 159 -0.90 5.18 2.27
C THR A 159 0.49 5.41 1.69
N LEU A 160 0.73 6.61 1.18
CA LEU A 160 2.02 7.05 0.70
C LEU A 160 2.66 7.91 1.78
N ASP A 161 3.77 7.44 2.33
CA ASP A 161 4.53 8.10 3.38
C ASP A 161 5.82 8.65 2.78
N GLY A 162 6.07 9.94 2.91
CA GLY A 162 7.22 10.59 2.30
C GLY A 162 7.96 11.50 3.28
N GLU A 163 9.23 11.18 3.51
CA GLU A 163 10.16 11.99 4.29
C GLU A 163 11.32 12.46 3.39
N TRP A 164 11.57 13.77 3.40
CA TRP A 164 12.61 14.40 2.57
C TRP A 164 13.48 15.34 3.37
N VAL A 165 14.79 15.14 3.29
CA VAL A 165 15.77 16.05 3.90
C VAL A 165 16.05 17.20 2.93
N ASN A 166 15.86 18.44 3.37
CA ASN A 166 16.32 19.62 2.66
C ASN A 166 17.49 20.30 3.39
N GLY A 167 18.71 19.82 3.11
CA GLY A 167 19.95 20.43 3.59
C GLY A 167 20.35 21.72 2.87
N THR A 168 19.57 22.21 1.90
CA THR A 168 19.89 23.45 1.16
C THR A 168 19.50 24.71 1.95
N SER A 169 19.92 25.89 1.48
CA SER A 169 19.55 27.19 2.07
C SER A 169 18.21 27.75 1.59
N ARG A 170 17.49 27.04 0.70
CA ARG A 170 16.23 27.53 0.12
C ARG A 170 15.12 26.49 0.28
N THR A 171 13.87 26.96 0.28
CA THR A 171 12.71 26.07 0.14
C THR A 171 12.80 25.30 -1.17
N ARG A 172 12.57 23.99 -1.11
CA ARG A 172 12.54 23.10 -2.27
C ARG A 172 11.15 22.50 -2.40
N SER A 173 10.90 21.77 -3.47
CA SER A 173 9.68 20.98 -3.58
C SER A 173 9.97 19.55 -3.99
N ALA A 174 9.27 18.62 -3.37
CA ALA A 174 9.27 17.21 -3.74
C ALA A 174 7.89 16.80 -4.25
N SER A 175 7.86 15.76 -5.06
CA SER A 175 6.66 15.00 -5.40
C SER A 175 7.12 13.59 -5.78
N ALA A 176 6.23 12.60 -5.70
CA ALA A 176 6.54 11.24 -6.09
C ALA A 176 5.46 10.64 -7.00
N LEU A 177 5.88 9.74 -7.88
CA LEU A 177 5.00 8.87 -8.65
C LEU A 177 5.37 7.42 -8.33
N VAL A 178 4.42 6.68 -7.81
CA VAL A 178 4.50 5.22 -7.63
C VAL A 178 3.83 4.57 -8.83
N VAL A 179 4.52 3.64 -9.48
CA VAL A 179 4.04 2.87 -10.60
C VAL A 179 4.01 1.40 -10.21
N LEU A 180 2.82 0.85 -10.05
CA LEU A 180 2.58 -0.56 -9.79
C LEU A 180 2.30 -1.28 -11.11
N ARG A 181 3.03 -2.34 -11.42
CA ARG A 181 2.83 -3.14 -12.64
C ARG A 181 2.29 -4.51 -12.29
N ARG A 182 1.22 -4.89 -12.98
CA ARG A 182 0.54 -6.17 -12.79
C ARG A 182 1.36 -7.32 -13.39
N ALA A 183 1.35 -8.46 -12.73
CA ALA A 183 1.81 -9.73 -13.29
C ALA A 183 0.96 -10.13 -14.50
N ARG A 184 1.54 -10.90 -15.43
CA ARG A 184 0.78 -11.48 -16.54
C ARG A 184 0.06 -12.73 -16.01
N PRO A 185 -1.28 -12.80 -15.99
CA PRO A 185 -1.99 -13.90 -15.32
C PRO A 185 -1.57 -15.29 -15.80
N LYS A 186 -1.44 -15.48 -17.12
CA LYS A 186 -1.01 -16.74 -17.74
C LYS A 186 0.43 -17.16 -17.42
N LYS A 187 1.24 -16.29 -16.82
CA LYS A 187 2.64 -16.56 -16.46
C LYS A 187 2.84 -16.75 -14.96
N MET A 188 1.81 -16.53 -14.15
CA MET A 188 1.90 -16.56 -12.70
C MET A 188 1.70 -17.98 -12.18
N THR A 189 2.62 -18.44 -11.34
CA THR A 189 2.64 -19.79 -10.76
C THR A 189 2.65 -19.78 -9.24
N ARG A 190 2.98 -18.64 -8.62
CA ARG A 190 3.09 -18.47 -7.17
C ARG A 190 2.61 -17.09 -6.72
N ILE A 191 2.04 -17.03 -5.52
CA ILE A 191 1.71 -15.78 -4.82
C ILE A 191 2.67 -15.62 -3.65
N ALA A 192 3.36 -14.48 -3.59
CA ALA A 192 4.15 -14.07 -2.44
C ALA A 192 3.21 -13.64 -1.33
N LEU A 193 3.47 -14.14 -0.12
CA LEU A 193 2.77 -13.73 1.09
C LEU A 193 3.64 -12.71 1.81
N PRO A 194 3.11 -11.52 2.12
CA PRO A 194 3.81 -10.61 2.98
C PRO A 194 3.78 -11.13 4.42
N PHE A 195 4.87 -10.92 5.13
CA PHE A 195 4.99 -11.20 6.56
C PHE A 195 5.62 -9.98 7.23
N ALA A 196 5.12 -9.60 8.39
CA ALA A 196 5.67 -8.55 9.23
C ALA A 196 5.65 -9.05 10.66
N ASP A 197 6.79 -8.88 11.34
CA ASP A 197 6.92 -9.26 12.73
C ASP A 197 7.61 -8.14 13.50
N ARG A 198 7.16 -7.95 14.74
CA ARG A 198 7.70 -7.02 15.73
C ARG A 198 7.90 -7.70 17.09
N SER A 199 7.68 -9.02 17.16
CA SER A 199 7.76 -9.78 18.40
C SER A 199 9.19 -9.75 18.98
N ALA A 200 10.21 -9.74 18.12
CA ALA A 200 11.60 -9.78 18.54
C ALA A 200 12.03 -8.59 19.43
N GLU A 201 11.45 -7.41 19.22
CA GLU A 201 11.78 -6.19 19.97
C GLU A 201 10.93 -5.99 21.24
N ALA A 202 9.98 -6.88 21.51
CA ALA A 202 9.08 -6.74 22.65
C ALA A 202 9.88 -6.68 23.98
N GLY A 203 9.74 -5.55 24.68
CA GLY A 203 10.40 -5.32 25.96
C GLY A 203 11.85 -4.81 25.87
N LEU A 204 12.38 -4.52 24.68
CA LEU A 204 13.72 -3.95 24.55
C LEU A 204 13.76 -2.51 25.05
N LEU A 205 14.46 -2.29 26.16
CA LEU A 205 14.78 -0.96 26.69
C LEU A 205 16.30 -0.74 26.60
N VAL A 206 16.70 0.36 25.95
CA VAL A 206 18.12 0.70 25.78
C VAL A 206 18.41 2.01 26.51
N ALA A 207 19.07 1.92 27.65
CA ALA A 207 19.47 3.09 28.44
C ALA A 207 20.41 4.03 27.64
N PRO A 208 20.55 5.31 28.02
CA PRO A 208 21.54 6.20 27.43
C PRO A 208 22.96 5.64 27.57
N GLY A 209 23.78 5.71 26.52
CA GLY A 209 25.16 5.20 26.51
C GLY A 209 25.31 3.69 26.31
N GLU A 210 24.24 2.92 26.56
CA GLU A 210 24.27 1.46 26.49
C GLU A 210 23.99 0.90 25.09
N VAL A 211 24.43 -0.34 24.88
CA VAL A 211 24.12 -1.17 23.72
C VAL A 211 23.36 -2.41 24.20
N ALA A 212 22.23 -2.69 23.58
CA ALA A 212 21.45 -3.90 23.83
C ALA A 212 21.02 -4.54 22.51
N SER A 213 20.80 -5.85 22.54
CA SER A 213 20.35 -6.66 21.39
C SER A 213 19.07 -7.39 21.75
N THR A 214 18.21 -7.60 20.75
CA THR A 214 17.00 -8.44 20.89
C THR A 214 17.35 -9.89 21.22
N GLU A 215 18.52 -10.38 20.80
CA GLU A 215 19.00 -11.74 21.11
C GLU A 215 19.16 -12.01 22.61
N ALA A 216 19.40 -10.96 23.40
CA ALA A 216 19.48 -11.06 24.86
C ALA A 216 18.10 -11.26 25.51
N LEU A 217 17.00 -10.94 24.81
CA LEU A 217 15.64 -11.04 25.32
C LEU A 217 15.03 -12.42 25.03
N ALA A 218 14.17 -12.90 25.93
CA ALA A 218 13.38 -14.11 25.68
C ALA A 218 12.52 -13.96 24.43
N ALA A 219 11.84 -12.80 24.28
CA ALA A 219 11.04 -12.48 23.11
C ALA A 219 11.85 -12.52 21.80
N GLY A 220 13.08 -12.01 21.79
CA GLY A 220 13.94 -12.07 20.61
C GLY A 220 14.40 -13.48 20.25
N ARG A 221 14.63 -14.35 21.24
CA ARG A 221 14.98 -15.76 21.00
C ARG A 221 13.80 -16.62 20.53
N GLU A 222 12.59 -16.24 20.93
CA GLU A 222 11.36 -16.95 20.55
C GLU A 222 10.77 -16.46 19.22
N ALA A 223 11.11 -15.24 18.81
CA ALA A 223 10.69 -14.64 17.55
C ALA A 223 11.23 -15.45 16.36
N ALA A 224 10.36 -16.29 15.79
CA ALA A 224 10.67 -17.11 14.64
C ALA A 224 9.42 -17.32 13.80
N TRP A 225 9.59 -17.43 12.48
CA TRP A 225 8.52 -17.65 11.52
C TRP A 225 8.89 -18.78 10.55
N GLY A 226 8.00 -19.75 10.38
CA GLY A 226 8.24 -20.94 9.56
C GLY A 226 7.41 -22.15 9.99
N PRO A 227 7.73 -23.36 9.50
CA PRO A 227 7.03 -24.59 9.86
C PRO A 227 6.94 -24.78 11.38
N GLY A 228 5.74 -25.11 11.87
CA GLY A 228 5.51 -25.31 13.31
C GLY A 228 5.51 -24.04 14.16
N ARG A 229 5.58 -22.84 13.55
CA ARG A 229 5.49 -21.54 14.25
C ARG A 229 4.18 -20.82 13.92
N PRO A 230 3.60 -20.06 14.87
CA PRO A 230 2.38 -19.30 14.63
C PRO A 230 2.47 -18.41 13.37
N GLY A 231 1.49 -18.55 12.47
CA GLY A 231 1.43 -17.77 11.22
C GLY A 231 2.45 -18.17 10.15
N GLY A 232 3.31 -19.16 10.41
CA GLY A 232 4.23 -19.73 9.44
C GLY A 232 3.61 -20.83 8.57
N PRO A 233 4.10 -21.06 7.34
CA PRO A 233 3.64 -22.16 6.51
C PRO A 233 4.25 -23.49 6.96
N ASP A 234 3.42 -24.55 6.97
CA ASP A 234 3.84 -25.90 7.40
C ASP A 234 4.84 -26.57 6.45
N THR A 235 4.89 -26.14 5.19
CA THR A 235 5.64 -26.80 4.11
C THR A 235 6.93 -26.08 3.71
N GLY A 236 7.36 -25.09 4.50
CA GLY A 236 8.51 -24.24 4.21
C GLY A 236 8.16 -23.00 3.37
N ALA A 237 9.09 -22.04 3.28
CA ALA A 237 8.91 -20.79 2.56
C ALA A 237 10.19 -20.36 1.82
N CYS A 238 10.02 -19.71 0.66
CA CYS A 238 11.10 -18.99 0.01
C CYS A 238 11.04 -17.51 0.40
N VAL A 239 12.05 -17.03 1.13
CA VAL A 239 12.16 -15.62 1.49
C VAL A 239 12.63 -14.84 0.26
N LEU A 240 11.77 -13.96 -0.26
CA LEU A 240 12.04 -13.19 -1.48
C LEU A 240 12.70 -11.84 -1.20
N GLN A 241 12.37 -11.23 -0.06
CA GLN A 241 12.88 -9.94 0.38
C GLN A 241 12.76 -9.87 1.90
N VAL A 242 13.81 -9.35 2.54
CA VAL A 242 13.79 -8.98 3.96
C VAL A 242 14.02 -7.47 4.04
N THR A 243 13.32 -6.80 4.93
CA THR A 243 13.52 -5.38 5.19
C THR A 243 13.37 -5.13 6.68
N GLY A 244 14.44 -4.65 7.31
CA GLY A 244 14.43 -4.19 8.69
C GLY A 244 14.14 -2.69 8.75
N GLN A 245 13.50 -2.26 9.84
CA GLN A 245 13.30 -0.85 10.16
C GLN A 245 13.89 -0.59 11.55
N MET A 246 14.71 0.43 11.65
CA MET A 246 15.28 0.88 12.92
C MET A 246 15.37 2.41 12.95
N HIS A 247 15.21 3.00 14.12
CA HIS A 247 15.43 4.43 14.32
C HIS A 247 16.92 4.76 14.46
N LYS A 248 17.26 6.04 14.69
CA LYS A 248 18.64 6.57 14.72
C LYS A 248 19.64 5.82 15.61
N ARG A 249 19.18 5.07 16.62
CA ARG A 249 20.03 4.32 17.55
C ARG A 249 20.30 2.87 17.11
N GLY A 250 19.56 2.36 16.13
CA GLY A 250 19.79 1.02 15.60
C GLY A 250 21.15 0.94 14.91
N ARG A 251 21.83 -0.18 15.12
CA ARG A 251 23.17 -0.43 14.54
C ARG A 251 23.19 -1.58 13.56
N PHE A 252 22.38 -2.61 13.82
CA PHE A 252 22.36 -3.84 13.06
C PHE A 252 20.94 -4.42 13.03
N PHE A 253 20.59 -5.02 11.90
CA PHE A 253 19.40 -5.83 11.71
C PHE A 253 19.86 -7.09 10.99
N GLY A 254 19.55 -8.24 11.59
CA GLY A 254 19.87 -9.56 11.06
C GLY A 254 18.67 -10.48 11.20
N VAL A 255 18.63 -11.49 10.34
CA VAL A 255 17.72 -12.63 10.44
C VAL A 255 18.55 -13.87 10.17
N ASP A 256 18.44 -14.85 11.06
CA ASP A 256 19.14 -16.12 10.93
C ASP A 256 18.16 -17.22 10.49
N LEU A 257 18.67 -18.16 9.68
CA LEU A 257 17.97 -19.39 9.38
C LEU A 257 18.31 -20.42 10.46
N ILE A 258 17.31 -20.85 11.23
CA ILE A 258 17.48 -21.82 12.32
C ILE A 258 17.12 -23.23 11.83
N GLY A 259 17.94 -24.23 12.17
CA GLY A 259 17.65 -25.64 11.89
C GLY A 259 17.81 -26.04 10.42
N ALA A 260 18.85 -25.52 9.76
CA ALA A 260 19.19 -25.88 8.37
C ALA A 260 20.08 -27.13 8.26
N ASP A 261 20.33 -27.80 9.39
CA ASP A 261 21.23 -28.94 9.56
C ASP A 261 20.51 -30.28 9.34
#